data_AF-A0A842P5E1-F1
#
_entry.id   AF-A0A842P5E1-F1
#
_cell.length_a   1.000
_cell.length_b   1.000
_cell.length_c   1.000
_cell.angle_alpha   90.00
_cell.angle_beta   90.00
_cell.angle_gamma   90.00
#
_symmetry.space_group_name_H-M   'P 1'
#
loop_
_entity.id
_entity.type
_entity.pdbx_description
1 polymer ?
#
loop_
_entity_poly.entity_id
_entity_poly.type
_entity_poly.pdbx_seq_one_letter_code
_entity_poly.pdbx_strand_id
1 'polypeptide(L)'
;DDDILVVGDRILLTDAIIVSYHRNHLFYLGGLAASNKVKELILSIEDTQLMASPLDYQPIRHQKASEDNKYYGVLHKITFEHNGISVTDWAVVIYSSGKARLDEQYRQKSLEKLLEKLDKINQKLNTRRYKKATRGVSASLTFRLRSLSNRKGTKGQSCQRAG
;
A
#
# COMPACT_ATOMS: atom_id res chain seq x y z
N ASP A 1 27.07 -16.60 -32.69
CA ASP A 1 26.33 -16.89 -31.46
C ASP A 1 25.35 -15.76 -31.25
N ASP A 2 24.08 -16.01 -31.54
CA ASP A 2 23.03 -15.00 -31.38
C ASP A 2 22.56 -15.04 -29.92
N ASP A 3 23.01 -14.08 -29.13
CA ASP A 3 22.56 -13.91 -27.76
C ASP A 3 21.08 -13.47 -27.76
N ILE A 4 20.19 -14.37 -27.35
CA ILE A 4 18.76 -14.09 -27.29
C ILE A 4 18.46 -13.31 -26.01
N LEU A 5 18.01 -12.06 -26.17
CA LEU A 5 17.53 -11.20 -25.09
C LEU A 5 16.00 -11.19 -25.02
N VAL A 6 15.45 -11.64 -23.89
CA VAL A 6 14.02 -11.61 -23.62
C VAL A 6 13.65 -10.29 -22.93
N VAL A 7 12.86 -9.44 -23.60
CA VAL A 7 12.36 -8.20 -23.01
C VAL A 7 10.91 -8.37 -22.59
N GLY A 8 10.62 -8.17 -21.30
CA GLY A 8 9.30 -8.37 -20.72
C GLY A 8 8.80 -7.18 -19.89
N ASP A 9 7.48 -7.03 -19.81
CA ASP A 9 6.87 -6.09 -18.87
C ASP A 9 6.84 -6.67 -17.45
N ARG A 10 6.52 -5.82 -16.46
CA ARG A 10 6.49 -6.11 -15.03
C ARG A 10 5.78 -7.40 -14.63
N ILE A 11 4.70 -7.75 -15.33
CA ILE A 11 3.89 -8.94 -15.02
C ILE A 11 4.64 -10.23 -15.41
N LEU A 12 5.57 -10.15 -16.37
CA LEU A 12 6.27 -11.29 -16.95
C LEU A 12 7.55 -11.65 -16.20
N LEU A 13 8.05 -10.81 -15.29
CA LEU A 13 9.25 -11.10 -14.49
C LEU A 13 8.87 -11.48 -13.05
N THR A 14 8.60 -12.78 -12.89
CA THR A 14 8.41 -13.41 -11.59
C THR A 14 9.62 -14.28 -11.22
N ASP A 15 9.82 -14.54 -9.94
CA ASP A 15 10.92 -15.38 -9.44
C ASP A 15 10.98 -16.74 -10.14
N ALA A 16 9.83 -17.36 -10.44
CA ALA A 16 9.74 -18.61 -11.18
C ALA A 16 10.31 -18.54 -12.60
N ILE A 17 10.01 -17.45 -13.30
CA ILE A 17 10.47 -17.21 -14.67
C ILE A 17 11.95 -16.88 -14.68
N ILE A 18 12.42 -16.05 -13.75
CA ILE A 18 13.84 -15.67 -13.63
C ILE A 18 14.71 -16.90 -13.34
N VAL A 19 14.30 -17.75 -12.40
CA VAL A 19 15.00 -19.01 -12.11
C VAL A 19 15.02 -19.90 -13.36
N SER A 20 13.95 -19.91 -14.15
CA SER A 20 13.90 -20.68 -15.40
C SER A 20 14.82 -20.10 -16.48
N TYR A 21 14.93 -18.77 -16.60
CA TYR A 21 15.85 -18.12 -17.53
C TYR A 21 17.31 -18.42 -17.19
N HIS A 22 17.67 -18.39 -15.91
CA HIS A 22 19.01 -18.77 -15.46
C HIS A 22 19.35 -20.23 -15.80
N ARG A 23 18.41 -21.16 -15.61
CA ARG A 23 18.61 -22.57 -15.98
C ARG A 23 18.82 -22.79 -17.48
N ASN A 24 18.24 -21.94 -18.32
CA ASN A 24 18.34 -22.05 -19.78
C ASN A 24 19.38 -21.09 -20.38
N HIS A 25 20.20 -20.43 -19.55
CA HIS A 25 21.20 -19.45 -19.97
C HIS A 25 20.63 -18.35 -20.89
N LEU A 26 19.42 -17.86 -20.57
CA LEU A 26 18.75 -16.80 -21.33
C LEU A 26 19.00 -15.43 -20.70
N PHE A 27 19.34 -14.45 -21.53
CA PHE A 27 19.40 -13.05 -21.11
C PHE A 27 17.99 -12.46 -21.04
N TYR A 28 17.75 -11.60 -20.06
CA TYR A 28 16.44 -10.99 -19.87
C TYR A 28 16.54 -9.54 -19.37
N LEU A 29 15.52 -8.74 -19.69
CA LEU A 29 15.37 -7.37 -19.21
C LEU A 29 13.89 -7.04 -19.01
N GLY A 30 13.57 -6.40 -17.89
CA GLY A 30 12.24 -5.88 -17.64
C GLY A 30 12.04 -5.38 -16.22
N GLY A 31 10.82 -4.90 -15.95
CA GLY A 31 10.46 -4.40 -14.63
C GLY A 31 10.22 -5.52 -13.62
N LEU A 32 10.63 -5.34 -12.37
CA LEU A 32 10.25 -6.25 -11.29
C LEU A 32 8.89 -5.86 -10.71
N ALA A 33 8.07 -6.88 -10.39
CA ALA A 33 6.83 -6.65 -9.67
C ALA A 33 7.11 -6.12 -8.25
N ALA A 34 6.27 -5.21 -7.76
CA ALA A 34 6.41 -4.59 -6.44
C ALA A 34 6.05 -5.55 -5.28
N SER A 35 6.84 -6.62 -5.13
CA SER A 35 6.81 -7.52 -3.97
C SER A 35 7.40 -6.82 -2.74
N ASN A 36 7.16 -7.37 -1.54
CA ASN A 36 7.69 -6.79 -0.29
C ASN A 36 9.22 -6.72 -0.31
N LYS A 37 9.88 -7.76 -0.81
CA LYS A 37 11.34 -7.80 -1.00
C LYS A 37 11.86 -6.70 -1.92
N VAL A 38 11.18 -6.44 -3.04
CA VAL A 38 11.56 -5.35 -3.96
C VAL A 38 11.35 -3.99 -3.28
N LYS A 39 10.28 -3.83 -2.48
CA LYS A 39 10.06 -2.60 -1.70
C LYS A 39 11.12 -2.41 -0.63
N GLU A 40 11.46 -3.45 0.12
CA GLU A 40 12.52 -3.44 1.13
C GLU A 40 13.86 -3.05 0.51
N LEU A 41 14.19 -3.62 -0.64
CA LEU A 41 15.37 -3.23 -1.42
C LEU A 41 15.35 -1.75 -1.77
N ILE A 42 14.24 -1.25 -2.34
CA ILE A 42 14.11 0.17 -2.71
C ILE A 42 14.26 1.07 -1.47
N LEU A 43 13.64 0.70 -0.34
CA LEU A 43 13.70 1.47 0.91
C LEU A 43 15.07 1.40 1.60
N SER A 44 15.88 0.38 1.30
CA SER A 44 17.23 0.25 1.86
C SER A 44 18.25 1.20 1.22
N ILE A 45 17.92 1.76 0.05
CA ILE A 45 18.81 2.67 -0.68
C ILE A 45 18.53 4.09 -0.20
N GLU A 46 19.58 4.77 0.27
CA GLU A 46 19.47 6.17 0.66
C GLU A 46 19.27 7.08 -0.55
N ASP A 47 18.41 8.09 -0.40
CA ASP A 47 18.13 9.08 -1.45
C ASP A 47 19.43 9.80 -1.92
N THR A 48 20.35 10.07 -0.99
CA THR A 48 21.66 10.70 -1.26
C THR A 48 22.50 9.85 -2.21
N GLN A 49 22.55 8.53 -1.97
CA GLN A 49 23.28 7.57 -2.80
C GLN A 49 22.65 7.47 -4.19
N LEU A 50 21.33 7.48 -4.26
CA LEU A 50 20.59 7.44 -5.52
C LEU A 50 20.84 8.72 -6.34
N MET A 51 20.75 9.90 -5.71
CA MET A 51 20.99 11.19 -6.37
C MET A 51 22.46 11.38 -6.81
N ALA A 52 23.41 10.69 -6.17
CA ALA A 52 24.82 10.71 -6.55
C ALA A 52 25.13 9.97 -7.87
N SER A 53 24.18 9.19 -8.39
CA SER A 53 24.35 8.34 -9.58
C SER A 53 23.41 8.77 -10.71
N PRO A 54 23.63 9.93 -11.35
CA PRO A 54 22.82 10.38 -12.49
C PRO A 54 23.05 9.46 -13.70
N LEU A 55 21.97 9.21 -14.44
CA LEU A 55 22.02 8.46 -15.70
C LEU A 55 22.08 9.43 -16.89
N ASP A 56 22.88 9.09 -17.89
CA ASP A 56 22.99 9.85 -19.15
C ASP A 56 21.73 9.72 -20.05
N TYR A 57 20.80 8.87 -19.65
CA TYR A 57 19.55 8.66 -20.38
C TYR A 57 18.68 9.93 -20.38
N GLN A 58 18.38 10.43 -21.57
CA GLN A 58 17.44 11.52 -21.78
C GLN A 58 16.33 11.11 -22.76
N PRO A 59 15.05 11.18 -22.37
CA PRO A 59 13.95 10.82 -23.26
C PRO A 59 13.85 11.80 -24.44
N ILE A 60 13.78 11.25 -25.65
CA ILE A 60 13.77 11.99 -26.93
C ILE A 60 12.66 13.06 -26.98
N ARG A 61 11.50 12.80 -26.36
CA ARG A 61 10.37 13.75 -26.31
C ARG A 61 10.63 15.01 -25.46
N HIS A 62 11.70 15.03 -24.67
CA HIS A 62 12.02 16.11 -23.72
C HIS A 62 13.45 16.64 -23.89
N GLN A 63 13.99 16.63 -25.11
CA GLN A 63 15.36 17.11 -25.43
C GLN A 63 15.66 18.55 -25.02
N LYS A 64 14.64 19.40 -24.76
CA LYS A 64 14.81 20.59 -23.92
C LYS A 64 14.86 20.13 -22.46
N ALA A 65 16.01 19.60 -22.06
CA ALA A 65 16.27 19.10 -20.72
C ALA A 65 16.09 20.22 -19.69
N SER A 66 14.92 20.25 -19.05
CA SER A 66 14.76 20.93 -17.76
C SER A 66 15.31 19.99 -16.68
N GLU A 67 15.84 20.55 -15.59
CA GLU A 67 16.34 19.78 -14.42
C GLU A 67 15.30 18.78 -13.88
N ASP A 68 14.01 19.08 -14.12
CA ASP A 68 12.86 18.26 -13.76
C ASP A 68 12.79 16.88 -14.45
N ASN A 69 13.65 16.56 -15.44
CA ASN A 69 13.59 15.29 -16.19
C ASN A 69 14.83 14.40 -16.04
N LYS A 70 15.64 14.62 -14.99
CA LYS A 70 16.82 13.78 -14.72
C LYS A 70 16.42 12.40 -14.20
N TYR A 71 17.15 11.39 -14.69
CA TYR A 71 17.07 10.02 -14.21
C TYR A 71 18.31 9.69 -13.39
N TYR A 72 18.11 8.88 -12.36
CA TYR A 72 19.13 8.42 -11.46
C TYR A 72 19.01 6.91 -11.32
N GLY A 73 20.14 6.23 -11.14
CA GLY A 73 20.15 4.78 -11.17
C GLY A 73 21.27 4.19 -10.34
N VAL A 74 20.94 3.21 -9.49
CA VAL A 74 21.92 2.45 -8.72
C VAL A 74 21.72 0.96 -9.00
N LEU A 75 22.83 0.28 -9.31
CA LEU A 75 22.87 -1.18 -9.47
C LEU A 75 22.90 -1.85 -8.10
N HIS A 76 22.07 -2.88 -7.93
CA HIS A 76 22.02 -3.68 -6.71
C HIS A 76 21.81 -5.16 -7.03
N LYS A 77 22.34 -6.04 -6.19
CA LYS A 77 22.12 -7.48 -6.32
C LYS A 77 20.84 -7.91 -5.62
N ILE A 78 20.07 -8.77 -6.24
CA ILE A 78 18.84 -9.32 -5.67
C ILE A 78 18.80 -10.84 -5.89
N THR A 79 18.39 -11.58 -4.86
CA THR A 79 18.34 -13.05 -4.90
C THR A 79 16.90 -13.52 -5.10
N PHE A 80 16.58 -14.15 -6.21
CA PHE A 80 15.27 -14.75 -6.53
C PHE A 80 15.21 -16.20 -6.08
N GLU A 81 14.06 -16.64 -5.57
CA GLU A 81 13.90 -18.00 -5.07
C GLU A 81 12.63 -18.66 -5.62
N HIS A 82 12.77 -19.86 -6.16
CA HIS A 82 11.64 -20.65 -6.63
C HIS A 82 11.92 -22.15 -6.52
N ASN A 83 10.98 -22.89 -5.92
CA ASN A 83 11.06 -24.34 -5.70
C ASN A 83 12.39 -24.80 -5.07
N GLY A 84 12.87 -24.06 -4.05
CA GLY A 84 14.11 -24.36 -3.33
C GLY A 84 15.40 -24.04 -4.10
N ILE A 85 15.30 -23.40 -5.27
CA ILE A 85 16.45 -22.91 -6.02
C ILE A 85 16.55 -21.40 -5.87
N SER A 86 17.70 -20.93 -5.42
CA SER A 86 18.01 -19.50 -5.25
C SER A 86 19.02 -19.06 -6.30
N VAL A 87 18.78 -17.90 -6.91
CA VAL A 87 19.58 -17.31 -7.98
C VAL A 87 19.79 -15.84 -7.68
N THR A 88 21.02 -15.33 -7.80
CA THR A 88 21.32 -13.91 -7.61
C THR A 88 21.57 -13.23 -8.94
N ASP A 89 20.95 -12.08 -9.15
CA ASP A 89 21.16 -11.26 -10.35
C ASP A 89 21.20 -9.76 -10.03
N TRP A 90 21.53 -8.95 -11.03
CA TRP A 90 21.56 -7.51 -10.96
C TRP A 90 20.21 -6.89 -11.27
N ALA A 91 19.81 -5.94 -10.44
CA ALA A 91 18.68 -5.06 -10.67
C ALA A 91 19.15 -3.61 -10.63
N VAL A 92 18.58 -2.77 -11.48
CA VAL A 92 18.79 -1.32 -11.45
C VAL A 92 17.59 -0.69 -10.76
N VAL A 93 17.84 0.04 -9.67
CA VAL A 93 16.83 0.88 -9.04
C VAL A 93 16.89 2.24 -9.70
N ILE A 94 15.79 2.64 -10.35
CA ILE A 94 15.69 3.87 -11.13
C ILE A 94 14.81 4.88 -10.40
N TYR A 95 15.29 6.10 -10.29
CA TYR A 95 14.54 7.25 -9.82
C TYR A 95 14.41 8.30 -10.92
N SER A 96 13.22 8.88 -11.03
CA SER A 96 12.89 9.96 -11.97
C SER A 96 12.36 11.13 -11.17
N SER A 97 13.05 12.27 -11.23
CA SER A 97 12.66 13.48 -10.50
C SER A 97 11.27 13.97 -10.92
N GLY A 98 11.00 14.00 -12.22
CA GLY A 98 9.71 14.41 -12.77
C GLY A 98 8.57 13.50 -12.32
N LYS A 99 8.78 12.18 -12.30
CA LYS A 99 7.78 11.23 -11.79
C LYS A 99 7.55 11.39 -10.29
N ALA A 100 8.62 11.55 -9.51
CA ALA A 100 8.51 11.74 -8.06
C ALA A 100 7.70 13.00 -7.70
N ARG A 101 7.91 14.10 -8.44
CA ARG A 101 7.13 15.33 -8.28
C ARG A 101 5.66 15.14 -8.64
N LEU A 102 5.35 14.46 -9.74
CA LEU A 102 3.96 14.15 -10.11
C LEU A 102 3.29 13.28 -9.04
N ASP A 103 3.98 12.25 -8.57
CA ASP A 103 3.47 11.34 -7.54
C ASP A 103 3.20 12.07 -6.22
N GLU A 104 4.04 13.04 -5.83
CA GLU A 104 3.79 13.90 -4.68
C GLU A 104 2.51 14.74 -4.84
N GLN A 105 2.33 15.38 -5.99
CA GLN A 105 1.12 16.15 -6.29
C GLN A 105 -0.14 15.28 -6.27
N TYR A 106 -0.06 14.05 -6.80
CA TYR A 106 -1.16 13.10 -6.77
C TYR A 106 -1.49 12.64 -5.33
N ARG A 107 -0.46 12.41 -4.50
CA ARG A 107 -0.64 12.05 -3.09
C ARG A 107 -1.34 13.17 -2.32
N GLN A 108 -0.89 14.41 -2.48
CA GLN A 108 -1.51 15.59 -1.85
C GLN A 108 -2.99 15.72 -2.23
N LYS A 109 -3.30 15.73 -3.54
CA LYS A 109 -4.69 15.80 -4.02
C LYS A 109 -5.56 14.64 -3.51
N SER A 110 -4.98 13.45 -3.36
CA SER A 110 -5.70 12.29 -2.85
C SER A 110 -6.01 12.44 -1.35
N LEU A 111 -5.07 12.97 -0.57
CA LEU A 111 -5.26 13.29 0.85
C LEU A 111 -6.33 14.37 1.04
N GLU A 112 -6.29 15.45 0.27
CA GLU A 112 -7.31 16.51 0.30
C GLU A 112 -8.71 15.93 0.07
N LYS A 113 -8.87 15.09 -0.96
CA LYS A 113 -10.14 14.41 -1.24
C LYS A 113 -10.61 13.50 -0.11
N LEU A 114 -9.69 12.86 0.61
CA LEU A 114 -10.03 12.03 1.77
C LEU A 114 -10.49 12.88 2.95
N LEU A 115 -9.81 14.00 3.22
CA LEU A 115 -10.17 14.94 4.28
C LEU A 115 -11.55 15.57 4.01
N GLU A 116 -11.81 16.02 2.79
CA GLU A 116 -13.15 16.53 2.42
C GLU A 116 -14.26 15.51 2.62
N LYS A 117 -13.99 14.23 2.33
CA LYS A 117 -14.95 13.14 2.55
C LYS A 117 -15.21 12.93 4.04
N LEU A 118 -14.16 12.95 4.86
CA LEU A 118 -14.28 12.86 6.31
C LEU A 118 -15.08 14.03 6.89
N ASP A 119 -14.83 15.25 6.42
CA ASP A 119 -15.59 16.43 6.84
C ASP A 119 -17.07 16.33 6.47
N LYS A 120 -17.38 15.86 5.25
CA LYS A 120 -18.77 15.60 4.84
C LYS A 120 -19.44 14.55 5.72
N ILE A 121 -18.73 13.50 6.12
CA ILE A 121 -19.24 12.47 7.05
C ILE A 121 -19.47 13.10 8.43
N ASN A 122 -18.51 13.85 8.97
CA ASN A 122 -18.60 14.52 10.26
C ASN A 122 -19.79 15.49 10.31
N GLN A 123 -20.00 16.28 9.26
CA GLN A 123 -21.14 17.18 9.13
C GLN A 123 -22.46 16.40 9.15
N LYS A 124 -22.57 15.30 8.39
CA LYS A 124 -23.77 14.45 8.37
C LYS A 124 -24.05 13.82 9.73
N LEU A 125 -23.04 13.29 10.41
CA LEU A 125 -23.19 12.71 11.76
C LEU A 125 -23.63 13.74 12.81
N ASN A 126 -23.20 15.00 12.67
CA ASN A 126 -23.60 16.09 13.56
C ASN A 126 -24.98 16.68 13.27
N THR A 127 -25.66 16.27 12.18
CA THR A 127 -27.05 16.68 11.94
C THR A 127 -28.02 16.01 12.90
N ARG A 128 -29.04 16.77 13.34
CA ARG A 128 -30.01 16.41 14.40
C ARG A 128 -30.67 15.03 14.23
N ARG A 129 -30.79 14.55 12.98
CA ARG A 129 -31.39 13.25 12.63
C ARG A 129 -30.53 12.06 13.08
N TYR A 130 -29.21 12.14 12.96
CA TYR A 130 -28.28 11.08 13.36
C TYR A 130 -27.88 11.14 14.84
N LYS A 131 -27.82 12.34 15.43
CA LYS A 131 -27.66 12.51 16.90
C LYS A 131 -28.76 11.83 17.72
N LYS A 132 -30.00 11.77 17.20
CA LYS A 132 -31.13 11.10 17.86
C LYS A 132 -31.08 9.58 17.72
N ALA A 133 -30.59 9.05 16.61
CA ALA A 133 -30.46 7.60 16.39
C ALA A 133 -29.44 6.96 17.33
N THR A 134 -28.26 7.56 17.51
CA THR A 134 -27.23 7.01 18.41
C THR A 134 -27.66 7.05 19.88
N ARG A 135 -28.32 8.14 20.31
CA ARG A 135 -28.91 8.22 21.66
C ARG A 135 -30.07 7.23 21.85
N GLY A 136 -30.87 6.99 20.81
CA GLY A 136 -31.97 6.02 20.83
C GLY A 136 -31.49 4.58 20.98
N VAL A 137 -30.38 4.21 20.34
CA VAL A 137 -29.78 2.87 20.47
C VAL A 137 -29.17 2.67 21.86
N SER A 138 -28.41 3.65 22.37
CA SER A 138 -27.90 3.60 23.74
C SER A 138 -29.03 3.54 24.76
N ALA A 139 -30.06 4.39 24.67
CA ALA A 139 -31.20 4.38 25.59
C ALA A 139 -32.01 3.07 25.53
N SER A 140 -32.16 2.49 24.34
CA SER A 140 -32.81 1.18 24.16
C SER A 140 -32.02 0.05 24.81
N LEU A 141 -30.69 0.05 24.67
CA LEU A 141 -29.81 -0.92 25.37
C LEU A 141 -29.84 -0.73 26.88
N THR A 142 -29.80 0.51 27.38
CA THR A 142 -29.88 0.78 28.83
C THR A 142 -31.23 0.39 29.41
N PHE A 143 -32.33 0.63 28.68
CA PHE A 143 -33.68 0.23 29.10
C PHE A 143 -33.84 -1.30 29.10
N ARG A 144 -33.30 -1.99 28.09
CA ARG A 144 -33.35 -3.45 27.99
C ARG A 144 -32.52 -4.12 29.09
N LEU A 145 -31.33 -3.60 29.40
CA LEU A 145 -30.49 -4.09 30.51
C LEU A 145 -31.14 -3.86 31.88
N ARG A 146 -31.81 -2.72 32.10
CA ARG A 146 -32.55 -2.43 33.34
C ARG A 146 -33.78 -3.33 33.53
N SER A 147 -34.49 -3.65 32.44
CA SER A 147 -35.64 -4.58 32.47
C SER A 147 -35.25 -6.04 32.76
N LEU A 148 -34.01 -6.42 32.39
CA LEU A 148 -33.46 -7.75 32.65
C LEU A 148 -32.92 -7.88 34.09
N SER A 149 -32.43 -6.79 34.69
CA SER A 149 -32.03 -6.79 36.11
C SER A 149 -33.26 -6.78 37.04
N ASN A 150 -34.36 -6.12 36.66
CA ASN A 150 -35.57 -6.04 37.49
C ASN A 150 -36.42 -7.33 37.48
N ARG A 151 -36.23 -8.24 36.52
CA ARG A 151 -36.87 -9.57 36.51
C ARG A 151 -36.21 -10.60 37.44
N LYS A 152 -35.04 -10.30 38.02
CA LYS A 152 -34.39 -11.18 39.00
C LYS A 152 -34.74 -10.88 40.47
N GLY A 153 -35.61 -9.89 40.73
CA GLY A 153 -35.93 -9.42 42.09
C GLY A 153 -37.32 -9.80 42.66
N THR A 154 -38.21 -10.42 41.88
CA THR A 154 -39.60 -10.69 42.33
C THR A 154 -39.89 -12.18 42.48
N LYS A 155 -39.21 -12.82 43.43
CA LYS A 155 -39.70 -14.05 44.08
C LYS A 155 -39.38 -13.96 45.57
N GLY A 156 -40.36 -13.55 46.36
CA GLY A 156 -40.25 -13.67 47.81
C GLY A 156 -41.04 -12.64 48.60
N GLN A 157 -42.37 -12.66 48.51
CA GLN A 157 -43.22 -12.32 49.66
C GLN A 157 -44.40 -13.27 49.70
N SER A 158 -44.22 -14.33 50.48
CA SER A 158 -45.23 -15.29 50.90
C SER A 158 -46.08 -14.70 52.03
N CYS A 159 -47.38 -14.98 51.95
CA CYS A 159 -48.41 -14.92 52.99
C CYS A 159 -47.90 -14.96 54.44
N GLN A 160 -48.41 -14.06 55.29
CA GLN A 160 -48.86 -14.42 56.63
C GLN A 160 -50.19 -13.70 56.95
N ARG A 161 -51.18 -14.51 57.31
CA ARG A 161 -52.56 -14.18 57.69
C ARG A 161 -52.69 -14.50 59.19
N ALA A 162 -53.40 -13.61 59.88
CA ALA A 162 -54.31 -13.82 61.01
C ALA A 162 -53.90 -14.77 62.16
N GLY A 163 -53.86 -14.18 63.35
CA GLY A 163 -53.94 -14.80 64.67
C GLY A 163 -54.10 -13.70 65.70
#